data_AF-A0A4Q1AE11-F1
#
_entry.id   AF-A0A4Q1AE11-F1
#
_cell.length_a   1.000
_cell.length_b   1.000
_cell.length_c   1.000
_cell.angle_alpha   90.00
_cell.angle_beta   90.00
_cell.angle_gamma   90.00
#
_symmetry.space_group_name_H-M   'P 1'
#
loop_
_entity.id
_entity.type
_entity.pdbx_description
1 polymer ?
#
loop_
_entity_poly.entity_id
_entity_poly.type
_entity_poly.pdbx_seq_one_letter_code
_entity_poly.pdbx_strand_id
1 'polypeptide(L)'
;SESGAETIAVSGTATGGDIQAGDSVTVSVNGTDYTTTVQADGTYSVDVATSDLLADNSVEVDVVSTDAAGNSVTSEGSRDISVDLEAESGTVTVNTIAGDDVINASESGAETIAVSGTATGGDI
;
A
#
# COMPACT_ATOMS: atom_id res chain seq x y z
N SER A 1 -9.59 -0.38 23.23
CA SER A 1 -9.03 0.62 22.29
C SER A 1 -7.71 0.09 21.81
N GLU A 2 -7.68 -0.52 20.63
CA GLU A 2 -6.41 -0.85 19.98
C GLU A 2 -6.43 -0.16 18.62
N SER A 3 -5.91 1.06 18.62
CA SER A 3 -5.39 1.68 17.42
C SER A 3 -4.04 1.02 17.17
N GLY A 4 -4.04 -0.18 16.58
CA GLY A 4 -2.82 -0.71 15.98
C GLY A 4 -2.41 0.27 14.89
N ALA A 5 -1.18 0.78 14.92
CA ALA A 5 -0.66 1.53 13.79
C ALA A 5 -0.74 0.63 12.55
N GLU A 6 -1.32 1.14 11.46
CA GLU A 6 -1.32 0.42 10.20
C GLU A 6 0.12 0.27 9.71
N THR A 7 0.51 -0.96 9.38
CA THR A 7 1.84 -1.29 8.87
C THR A 7 1.73 -2.03 7.55
N ILE A 8 2.72 -1.83 6.69
CA ILE A 8 2.87 -2.53 5.42
C ILE A 8 4.18 -3.33 5.49
N ALA A 9 4.12 -4.59 5.10
CA ALA A 9 5.29 -5.44 5.02
C ALA A 9 6.17 -5.02 3.82
N VAL A 10 7.39 -4.58 4.12
CA VAL A 10 8.44 -4.34 3.12
C VAL A 10 9.32 -5.58 3.08
N SER A 11 9.44 -6.19 1.90
CA SER A 11 10.16 -7.46 1.70
C SER A 11 11.15 -7.38 0.55
N GLY A 12 12.21 -8.20 0.62
CA GLY A 12 13.20 -8.32 -0.44
C GLY A 12 14.07 -9.56 -0.30
N THR A 13 15.14 -9.60 -1.09
CA THR A 13 16.14 -10.68 -1.07
C THR A 13 17.52 -10.10 -0.82
N ALA A 14 18.32 -10.78 0.00
CA ALA A 14 19.71 -10.49 0.29
C ALA A 14 20.53 -11.77 0.11
N THR A 15 21.35 -11.82 -0.94
CA THR A 15 22.12 -13.02 -1.31
C THR A 15 23.44 -12.65 -1.96
N GLY A 16 24.46 -13.51 -1.84
CA GLY A 16 25.77 -13.33 -2.46
C GLY A 16 26.80 -12.74 -1.50
N GLY A 17 28.09 -12.78 -1.88
CA GLY A 17 29.19 -12.36 -1.01
C GLY A 17 29.21 -13.15 0.31
N ASP A 18 29.36 -12.43 1.42
CA ASP A 18 29.36 -12.97 2.79
C ASP A 18 27.95 -12.95 3.45
N ILE A 19 26.89 -12.68 2.68
CA ILE A 19 25.52 -12.65 3.21
C ILE A 19 25.06 -14.04 3.62
N GLN A 20 24.55 -14.15 4.85
CA GLN A 20 24.05 -15.38 5.44
C GLN A 20 22.79 -15.15 6.29
N ALA A 21 22.09 -16.22 6.60
CA ALA A 21 20.92 -16.18 7.47
C ALA A 21 21.30 -15.65 8.86
N GLY A 22 20.49 -14.73 9.39
CA GLY A 22 20.74 -14.04 10.65
C GLY A 22 21.50 -12.73 10.51
N ASP A 23 22.00 -12.38 9.32
CA ASP A 23 22.57 -11.05 9.08
C ASP A 23 21.51 -9.96 9.28
N SER A 24 21.92 -8.83 9.84
CA SER A 24 21.03 -7.71 10.17
C SER A 24 20.67 -6.95 8.90
N VAL A 25 19.38 -6.69 8.71
CA VAL A 25 18.84 -5.84 7.66
C VAL A 25 18.24 -4.60 8.30
N THR A 26 18.64 -3.43 7.86
CA THR A 26 18.08 -2.13 8.26
C THR A 26 17.36 -1.54 7.06
N VAL A 27 16.08 -1.25 7.20
CA VAL A 27 15.25 -0.59 6.20
C VAL A 27 14.93 0.82 6.71
N SER A 28 15.35 1.84 5.97
CA SER A 28 15.13 3.24 6.34
C SER A 28 14.04 3.84 5.45
N VAL A 29 13.01 4.39 6.09
CA VAL A 29 11.87 5.04 5.42
C VAL A 29 11.53 6.32 6.17
N ASN A 30 11.47 7.47 5.49
CA ASN A 30 11.16 8.76 6.12
C ASN A 30 12.11 9.10 7.30
N GLY A 31 13.35 8.62 7.26
CA GLY A 31 14.33 8.76 8.34
C GLY A 31 14.09 7.91 9.58
N THR A 32 13.11 6.98 9.55
CA THR A 32 12.89 5.95 10.57
C THR A 32 13.55 4.64 10.14
N ASP A 33 14.31 4.02 11.06
CA ASP A 33 14.97 2.73 10.81
C ASP A 33 14.13 1.56 11.34
N TYR A 34 13.95 0.56 10.48
CA TYR A 34 13.24 -0.69 10.74
C TYR A 34 14.18 -1.87 10.56
N THR A 35 14.38 -2.66 11.62
CA THR A 35 15.37 -3.75 11.60
C THR A 35 14.72 -5.12 11.50
N THR A 36 15.29 -6.00 10.68
CA THR A 36 14.97 -7.43 10.59
C THR A 36 16.24 -8.23 10.33
N THR A 37 16.11 -9.51 10.00
CA THR A 37 17.26 -10.37 9.65
C THR A 37 17.00 -11.13 8.36
N VAL A 38 18.08 -11.47 7.65
CA VAL A 38 18.03 -12.37 6.49
C VAL A 38 17.59 -13.76 6.94
N GLN A 39 16.59 -14.33 6.26
CA GLN A 39 16.07 -15.67 6.51
C GLN A 39 16.93 -16.75 5.83
N ALA A 40 16.70 -18.02 6.17
CA ALA A 40 17.46 -19.16 5.63
C ALA A 40 17.35 -19.31 4.10
N ASP A 41 16.30 -18.78 3.48
CA ASP A 41 16.10 -18.77 2.04
C ASP A 41 16.67 -17.50 1.35
N GLY A 42 17.34 -16.63 2.10
CA GLY A 42 17.90 -15.37 1.61
C GLY A 42 16.87 -14.23 1.49
N THR A 43 15.65 -14.40 2.00
CA THR A 43 14.64 -13.32 2.01
C THR A 43 14.68 -12.52 3.30
N TYR A 44 14.12 -11.31 3.30
CA TYR A 44 13.84 -10.55 4.52
C TYR A 44 12.48 -9.87 4.41
N SER A 45 11.88 -9.58 5.56
CA SER A 45 10.63 -8.81 5.66
C SER A 45 10.61 -8.02 6.96
N VAL A 46 10.09 -6.80 6.91
CA VAL A 46 9.88 -5.95 8.08
C VAL A 46 8.59 -5.15 7.94
N ASP A 47 7.86 -5.00 9.03
CA ASP A 47 6.65 -4.18 9.06
C ASP A 47 7.04 -2.71 9.23
N VAL A 48 6.69 -1.89 8.24
CA VAL A 48 6.94 -0.44 8.20
C VAL A 48 5.64 0.30 8.45
N ALA A 49 5.67 1.38 9.24
CA ALA A 49 4.47 2.19 9.46
C ALA A 49 3.96 2.78 8.14
N THR A 50 2.67 2.63 7.86
CA THR A 50 2.05 3.21 6.66
C THR A 50 2.33 4.71 6.59
N SER A 51 2.28 5.43 7.71
CA SER A 51 2.57 6.87 7.77
C SER A 51 3.96 7.26 7.24
N ASP A 52 4.98 6.41 7.43
CA ASP A 52 6.33 6.70 6.94
C ASP A 52 6.42 6.48 5.43
N LEU A 53 5.78 5.42 4.90
CA LEU A 53 5.69 5.17 3.45
C LEU A 53 4.89 6.26 2.71
N LEU A 54 3.94 6.91 3.39
CA LEU A 54 3.20 8.04 2.83
C LEU A 54 4.01 9.34 2.83
N ALA A 55 4.93 9.49 3.80
CA ALA A 55 5.73 10.70 3.95
C ALA A 55 6.99 10.69 3.08
N ASP A 56 7.52 9.51 2.77
CA ASP A 56 8.68 9.31 1.91
C ASP A 56 8.42 8.23 0.87
N ASN A 57 8.74 8.55 -0.37
CA ASN A 57 8.54 7.68 -1.52
C ASN A 57 9.82 6.92 -1.90
N SER A 58 10.86 6.98 -1.08
CA SER A 58 12.06 6.15 -1.23
C SER A 58 12.24 5.23 -0.04
N VAL A 59 12.66 3.99 -0.32
CA VAL A 59 12.99 2.97 0.67
C VAL A 59 14.45 2.57 0.46
N GLU A 60 15.26 2.79 1.49
CA GLU A 60 16.68 2.40 1.52
C GLU A 60 16.85 1.15 2.39
N VAL A 61 17.73 0.25 1.97
CA VAL A 61 17.99 -1.02 2.67
C VAL A 61 19.48 -1.28 2.75
N ASP A 62 19.96 -1.49 3.98
CA ASP A 62 21.32 -1.89 4.29
C ASP A 62 21.33 -3.29 4.91
N VAL A 63 22.21 -4.15 4.42
CA VAL A 63 22.45 -5.49 4.98
C VAL A 63 23.87 -5.54 5.51
N VAL A 64 24.03 -5.78 6.81
CA VAL A 64 25.33 -5.92 7.46
C VAL A 64 25.64 -7.40 7.68
N SER A 65 26.67 -7.87 7.00
CA SER A 65 27.18 -9.23 7.08
C SER A 65 28.53 -9.24 7.79
N THR A 66 28.81 -10.29 8.57
CA THR A 66 30.12 -10.46 9.22
C THR A 66 30.67 -11.85 8.92
N ASP A 67 31.90 -11.91 8.40
CA ASP A 67 32.56 -13.18 8.08
C ASP A 67 33.04 -13.91 9.34
N ALA A 68 33.48 -15.17 9.18
CA ALA A 68 33.98 -15.99 10.28
C ALA A 68 35.27 -15.44 10.93
N ALA A 69 35.98 -14.53 10.26
CA ALA A 69 37.16 -13.85 10.79
C ALA A 69 36.81 -12.55 11.53
N GLY A 70 35.54 -12.13 11.55
CA GLY A 70 35.04 -10.93 12.22
C GLY A 70 35.09 -9.66 11.36
N ASN A 71 35.30 -9.76 10.06
CA ASN A 71 35.22 -8.61 9.16
C ASN A 71 33.77 -8.35 8.79
N SER A 72 33.32 -7.10 8.91
CA SER A 72 31.97 -6.70 8.52
C SER A 72 31.95 -5.99 7.16
N VAL A 73 30.92 -6.26 6.37
CA VAL A 73 30.62 -5.62 5.09
C VAL A 73 29.16 -5.17 5.07
N THR A 74 28.90 -4.00 4.48
CA THR A 74 27.55 -3.50 4.25
C THR A 74 27.20 -3.62 2.77
N SER A 75 26.05 -4.22 2.46
CA SER A 75 25.46 -4.25 1.12
C SER A 75 24.22 -3.37 1.09
N GLU A 76 24.19 -2.39 0.18
CA GLU A 76 23.14 -1.37 0.10
C GLU A 76 22.21 -1.65 -1.09
N GLY A 77 20.95 -1.26 -0.98
CA GLY A 77 19.96 -1.27 -2.07
C GLY A 77 18.87 -0.23 -1.83
N SER A 78 18.26 0.27 -2.91
CA SER A 78 17.15 1.23 -2.79
C SER A 78 16.05 0.97 -3.81
N ARG A 79 14.84 1.38 -3.47
CA ARG A 79 13.68 1.41 -4.38
C ARG A 79 12.82 2.63 -4.12
N ASP A 80 12.40 3.26 -5.20
CA ASP A 80 11.33 4.26 -5.17
C ASP A 80 9.96 3.56 -5.22
N ILE A 81 9.01 4.10 -4.46
CA ILE A 81 7.60 3.74 -4.45
C ILE A 81 6.77 4.95 -4.88
N SER A 82 5.60 4.72 -5.48
CA SER A 82 4.61 5.77 -5.71
C SER A 82 3.41 5.47 -4.82
N VAL A 83 2.96 6.47 -4.08
CA VAL A 83 1.75 6.37 -3.28
C VAL A 83 0.67 7.19 -3.96
N ASP A 84 -0.44 6.53 -4.30
CA ASP A 84 -1.67 7.18 -4.74
C ASP A 84 -2.73 7.01 -3.63
N LEU A 85 -3.07 8.14 -2.99
CA LEU A 85 -4.13 8.21 -1.98
C LEU A 85 -5.32 9.07 -2.46
N GLU A 86 -5.25 9.60 -3.68
CA GLU A 86 -6.23 10.56 -4.15
C GLU A 86 -7.35 9.81 -4.86
N ALA A 87 -8.50 9.73 -4.19
CA ALA A 87 -9.69 9.22 -4.83
C ALA A 87 -10.30 10.24 -5.80
N GLU A 88 -10.36 9.89 -7.09
CA GLU A 88 -11.03 10.69 -8.11
C GLU A 88 -12.56 10.53 -7.97
N SER A 89 -13.26 11.65 -7.81
CA SER A 89 -14.72 11.63 -7.74
C SER A 89 -15.35 11.28 -9.09
N GLY A 90 -16.22 10.28 -9.11
CA GLY A 90 -17.09 10.00 -10.24
C GLY A 90 -18.26 10.99 -10.36
N THR A 91 -18.92 10.97 -11.51
CA THR A 91 -20.20 11.68 -11.75
C THR A 91 -21.35 10.69 -11.72
N VAL A 92 -22.42 11.04 -11.01
CA VAL A 92 -23.68 10.28 -10.99
C VAL A 92 -24.80 11.16 -11.53
N THR A 93 -25.63 10.59 -12.41
CA THR A 93 -26.83 11.23 -12.93
C THR A 93 -28.06 10.37 -12.66
N VAL A 94 -29.22 11.01 -12.58
CA VAL A 94 -30.51 10.34 -12.51
C VAL A 94 -31.32 10.84 -13.72
N ASN A 95 -31.88 9.90 -14.47
CA ASN A 95 -32.77 10.20 -15.59
C ASN A 95 -34.13 10.67 -15.08
N THR A 96 -34.96 11.22 -15.97
CA THR A 96 -36.32 11.64 -15.63
C THR A 96 -37.13 10.48 -15.04
N ILE A 97 -37.81 10.75 -13.91
CA ILE A 97 -38.68 9.76 -13.26
C ILE A 97 -40.01 9.72 -14.00
N ALA A 98 -40.59 8.52 -14.16
CA ALA A 98 -41.83 8.33 -14.92
C ALA A 98 -41.80 8.84 -16.37
N GLY A 99 -40.60 9.15 -16.91
CA GLY A 99 -40.40 9.65 -18.27
C GLY A 99 -40.50 11.17 -18.42
N ASP A 100 -41.30 11.85 -17.59
CA ASP A 100 -41.56 13.29 -17.66
C ASP A 100 -41.26 14.07 -16.35
N ASP A 101 -40.65 13.40 -15.38
CA ASP A 101 -40.32 13.93 -14.04
C ASP A 101 -41.54 14.30 -13.19
N VAL A 102 -42.71 13.75 -13.50
CA VAL A 102 -43.96 13.97 -12.75
C VAL A 102 -44.63 12.63 -12.43
N ILE A 103 -44.92 12.38 -11.15
CA ILE A 103 -45.73 11.23 -10.77
C ILE A 103 -47.22 11.58 -10.88
N ASN A 104 -47.93 10.90 -11.78
CA ASN A 104 -49.38 11.01 -11.89
C ASN A 104 -50.12 9.99 -11.01
N ALA A 105 -51.45 10.11 -10.95
CA ALA A 105 -52.28 9.26 -10.10
C ALA A 105 -52.18 7.76 -10.44
N SER A 106 -51.98 7.41 -11.71
CA SER A 106 -51.81 6.02 -12.14
C SER A 106 -50.45 5.48 -11.70
N GLU A 107 -49.39 6.26 -11.83
CA GLU A 107 -48.03 5.88 -11.42
C GLU A 107 -47.90 5.80 -9.90
N SER A 108 -48.56 6.70 -9.16
CA SER A 108 -48.57 6.67 -7.68
C SER A 108 -49.25 5.43 -7.09
N GLY A 109 -50.08 4.75 -7.89
CA GLY A 109 -50.75 3.50 -7.52
C GLY A 109 -50.00 2.25 -7.95
N ALA A 110 -48.88 2.38 -8.67
CA ALA A 110 -48.05 1.25 -9.06
C ALA A 110 -47.22 0.75 -7.88
N GLU A 111 -46.96 -0.56 -7.81
CA GLU A 111 -46.12 -1.14 -6.75
C GLU A 111 -44.65 -0.66 -6.83
N THR A 112 -44.18 -0.33 -8.03
CA THR A 112 -42.81 0.16 -8.26
C THR A 112 -42.75 1.15 -9.42
N ILE A 113 -41.89 2.16 -9.30
CA ILE A 113 -41.50 3.07 -10.38
C ILE A 113 -40.01 2.87 -10.64
N ALA A 114 -39.64 2.63 -11.90
CA ALA A 114 -38.25 2.44 -12.27
C ALA A 114 -37.50 3.77 -12.21
N VAL A 115 -36.39 3.79 -11.46
CA VAL A 115 -35.42 4.88 -11.43
C VAL A 115 -34.19 4.42 -12.20
N SER A 116 -33.69 5.26 -13.11
CA SER A 116 -32.50 4.95 -13.89
C SER A 116 -31.56 6.15 -13.91
N GLY A 117 -30.32 5.92 -14.30
CA GLY A 117 -29.28 6.94 -14.30
C GLY A 117 -27.97 6.38 -14.83
N THR A 118 -26.91 7.18 -14.80
CA THR A 118 -25.55 6.74 -15.14
C THR A 118 -24.59 7.04 -14.00
N ALA A 119 -23.55 6.21 -13.87
CA ALA A 119 -22.39 6.49 -13.05
C ALA A 119 -21.14 6.35 -13.94
N THR A 120 -20.31 7.38 -13.99
CA THR A 120 -19.12 7.45 -14.85
C THR A 120 -17.95 8.10 -14.12
N GLY A 121 -16.72 7.62 -14.35
CA GLY A 121 -15.51 8.11 -13.65
C GLY A 121 -15.23 7.35 -12.35
N GLY A 122 -14.18 7.77 -11.62
CA GLY A 122 -13.62 7.08 -10.45
C GLY A 122 -12.14 6.70 -10.66
N ASP A 123 -11.45 6.32 -9.58
CA ASP A 123 -10.09 5.74 -9.65
C ASP A 123 -10.04 4.46 -10.49
N ILE A 124 -8.86 4.20 -11.07
CA ILE A 124 -8.54 3.01 -11.86
C ILE A 124 -7.89 1.89 -11.04
#